data_AF-A0A535YCF9-F1
#
_entry.id   AF-A0A535YCF9-F1
#
_cell.length_a   1.000
_cell.length_b   1.000
_cell.length_c   1.000
_cell.angle_alpha   90.00
_cell.angle_beta   90.00
_cell.angle_gamma   90.00
#
_symmetry.space_group_name_H-M   'P 1'
#
loop_
_entity.id
_entity.type
_entity.pdbx_description
1 polymer ?
#
loop_
_entity_poly.entity_id
_entity_poly.type
_entity_poly.pdbx_seq_one_letter_code
_entity_poly.pdbx_strand_id
1 'polypeptide(L)'
;VGSGSPAKNWPPTRFAAVIRGLEAPVRLIVGEADASAAADVEAAFGGALLRLDHPPLEQLASRLAGCRAYLGNDSGVSHLAGLCGTRTVALFGPTSPTVWRPIGPDVHVMPFDASTASIVSRLTG
;
A
#
# COMPACT_ATOMS: atom_id res chain seq x y z
N VAL A 1 -1.37 5.59 -0.88
CA VAL A 1 0.04 5.91 -0.53
C VAL A 1 0.16 6.76 0.72
N GLY A 2 -0.93 7.32 1.24
CA GLY A 2 -0.95 7.98 2.54
C GLY A 2 -1.54 7.14 3.66
N SER A 3 -1.95 7.83 4.71
CA SER A 3 -2.46 7.30 5.97
C SER A 3 -3.15 8.42 6.76
N GLY A 4 -3.61 8.13 7.98
CA GLY A 4 -4.25 9.11 8.86
C GLY A 4 -3.32 10.21 9.41
N SER A 5 -2.00 10.13 9.20
CA SER A 5 -1.08 11.22 9.55
C SER A 5 0.23 11.16 8.74
N PRO A 6 0.88 12.30 8.43
CA PRO A 6 2.13 12.31 7.65
C PRO A 6 3.26 11.46 8.25
N ALA A 7 3.35 11.37 9.58
CA ALA A 7 4.36 10.57 10.27
C ALA A 7 4.22 9.05 10.02
N LYS A 8 3.05 8.60 9.57
CA LYS A 8 2.77 7.21 9.20
C LYS A 8 2.88 6.98 7.69
N ASN A 9 3.33 7.97 6.91
CA ASN A 9 3.54 7.77 5.48
C ASN A 9 4.95 7.26 5.22
N TRP A 10 5.05 6.07 4.64
CA TRP A 10 6.32 5.57 4.14
C TRP A 10 6.77 6.41 2.92
N PRO A 11 8.08 6.66 2.72
CA PRO A 11 8.54 7.56 1.67
C PRO A 11 8.07 7.13 0.26
N PRO A 12 7.50 8.04 -0.55
CA PRO A 12 7.05 7.75 -1.92
C PRO A 12 8.12 7.09 -2.80
N THR A 13 9.38 7.54 -2.68
CA THR A 13 10.51 6.98 -3.42
C THR A 13 10.75 5.49 -3.13
N ARG A 14 10.40 5.02 -1.92
CA ARG A 14 10.50 3.60 -1.55
C ARG A 14 9.34 2.78 -2.10
N PHE A 15 8.12 3.35 -2.17
CA PHE A 15 7.04 2.73 -2.94
C PHE A 15 7.45 2.53 -4.41
N ALA A 16 8.03 3.56 -5.04
CA ALA A 16 8.53 3.44 -6.41
C ALA A 16 9.62 2.35 -6.56
N ALA A 17 10.52 2.21 -5.58
CA ALA A 17 11.52 1.15 -5.60
C ALA A 17 10.90 -0.27 -5.54
N VAL A 18 9.85 -0.47 -4.74
CA VAL A 18 9.11 -1.74 -4.70
C VAL A 18 8.42 -2.00 -6.03
N ILE A 19 7.72 -1.01 -6.58
CA ILE A 19 7.00 -1.14 -7.85
C ILE A 19 7.94 -1.56 -8.99
N ARG A 20 9.17 -1.02 -9.03
CA ARG A 20 10.20 -1.45 -10.02
C ARG A 20 10.64 -2.90 -9.86
N GLY A 21 10.58 -3.44 -8.65
CA GLY A 21 10.91 -4.83 -8.37
C GLY A 21 9.76 -5.81 -8.63
N LEU A 22 8.59 -5.33 -9.06
CA LEU A 22 7.43 -6.17 -9.36
C LEU A 22 7.29 -6.36 -10.88
N GLU A 23 7.18 -7.61 -11.31
CA GLU A 23 6.86 -7.98 -12.69
C GLU A 23 5.35 -8.12 -12.89
N ALA A 24 4.57 -7.15 -12.38
CA ALA A 24 3.11 -7.17 -12.45
C ALA A 24 2.54 -5.76 -12.60
N PRO A 25 1.36 -5.60 -13.23
CA PRO A 25 0.67 -4.32 -13.28
C PRO A 25 0.35 -3.82 -11.86
N VAL A 26 0.72 -2.57 -11.59
CA VAL A 26 0.43 -1.90 -10.32
C VAL A 26 -0.62 -0.81 -10.55
N ARG A 27 -1.54 -0.69 -9.59
CA ARG A 27 -2.47 0.43 -9.51
C ARG A 27 -2.28 1.16 -8.19
N LEU A 28 -2.13 2.48 -8.27
CA LEU A 28 -1.95 3.36 -7.13
C LEU A 28 -3.30 3.78 -6.56
N ILE A 29 -3.52 3.55 -5.27
CA ILE A 29 -4.70 4.05 -4.56
C ILE A 29 -4.35 5.40 -3.93
N VAL A 30 -5.16 6.41 -4.24
CA VAL A 30 -4.93 7.80 -3.84
C VAL A 30 -6.15 8.32 -3.07
N GLY A 31 -5.97 8.52 -1.77
CA GLY A 31 -6.95 9.19 -0.91
C GLY A 31 -6.91 10.71 -1.04
N GLU A 32 -7.90 11.42 -0.49
CA GLU A 32 -8.11 12.88 -0.65
C GLU A 32 -6.87 13.72 -0.34
N ALA A 33 -6.09 13.30 0.66
CA ALA A 33 -4.87 13.98 1.10
C ALA A 33 -3.58 13.43 0.46
N ASP A 34 -3.67 12.45 -0.44
CA ASP A 34 -2.51 11.69 -0.93
C ASP A 34 -1.91 12.26 -2.24
N ALA A 35 -2.49 13.32 -2.80
CA ALA A 35 -2.16 13.80 -4.14
C ALA A 35 -0.65 14.06 -4.34
N SER A 36 0.00 14.73 -3.39
CA SER A 36 1.45 15.02 -3.47
C SER A 36 2.28 13.74 -3.42
N ALA A 37 2.01 12.84 -2.47
CA ALA A 37 2.73 11.58 -2.35
C ALA A 37 2.54 10.70 -3.60
N ALA A 38 1.34 10.71 -4.18
CA ALA A 38 1.05 9.98 -5.40
C ALA A 38 1.82 10.53 -6.61
N ALA A 39 1.90 11.85 -6.75
CA ALA A 39 2.69 12.50 -7.80
C ALA A 39 4.18 12.15 -7.71
N ASP A 40 4.74 12.09 -6.50
CA ASP A 40 6.14 11.69 -6.29
C ASP A 40 6.42 10.25 -6.73
N VAL A 41 5.48 9.32 -6.48
CA VAL A 41 5.59 7.94 -6.99
C VAL A 41 5.51 7.93 -8.51
N GLU A 42 4.59 8.68 -9.10
CA GLU A 42 4.35 8.69 -10.55
C GLU A 42 5.48 9.30 -11.37
N ALA A 43 6.11 10.35 -10.85
CA ALA A 43 7.27 10.97 -11.47
C ALA A 43 8.38 9.93 -11.72
N ALA A 44 8.49 8.92 -10.85
CA ALA A 44 9.45 7.83 -10.97
C ALA A 44 9.20 6.88 -12.16
N PHE A 45 8.02 6.98 -12.79
CA PHE A 45 7.55 6.18 -13.93
C PHE A 45 7.07 7.04 -15.11
N GLY A 46 7.45 8.32 -15.17
CA GLY A 46 7.05 9.23 -16.24
C GLY A 46 5.53 9.47 -16.33
N GLY A 47 4.80 9.33 -15.22
CA GLY A 47 3.35 9.53 -15.18
C GLY A 47 2.50 8.37 -15.70
N ALA A 48 3.09 7.21 -16.00
CA ALA A 48 2.39 6.09 -16.65
C ALA A 48 1.71 5.09 -15.67
N LEU A 49 1.63 5.39 -14.36
CA LEU A 49 0.97 4.48 -13.42
C LEU A 49 -0.55 4.64 -13.47
N LEU A 50 -1.26 3.51 -13.43
CA LEU A 50 -2.71 3.51 -13.28
C LEU A 50 -3.10 3.94 -11.86
N ARG A 51 -4.16 4.75 -11.74
CA ARG A 51 -4.65 5.26 -10.46
C ARG A 51 -6.08 4.82 -10.14
N LEU A 52 -6.40 4.80 -8.85
CA LEU A 52 -7.75 4.92 -8.30
C LEU A 52 -7.77 6.16 -7.41
N ASP A 53 -8.28 7.25 -7.95
CA ASP A 53 -8.43 8.52 -7.24
C ASP A 53 -9.77 8.53 -6.49
N HIS A 54 -9.70 8.61 -5.17
CA HIS A 54 -10.85 8.72 -4.26
C HIS A 54 -12.01 7.75 -4.60
N PRO A 55 -11.75 6.45 -4.80
CA PRO A 55 -12.80 5.52 -5.19
C PRO A 55 -13.85 5.39 -4.07
N PRO A 56 -15.15 5.23 -4.41
CA PRO A 56 -16.16 4.81 -3.45
C PRO A 56 -15.71 3.54 -2.72
N LEU A 57 -16.03 3.43 -1.43
CA LEU A 57 -15.50 2.37 -0.56
C LEU A 57 -15.80 0.96 -1.10
N GLU A 58 -17.01 0.75 -1.63
CA GLU A 58 -17.44 -0.51 -2.22
C GLU A 58 -16.69 -0.86 -3.53
N GLN A 59 -16.38 0.15 -4.36
CA GLN A 59 -15.53 -0.04 -5.52
C GLN A 59 -14.10 -0.39 -5.09
N LEU A 60 -13.57 0.29 -4.07
CA LEU A 60 -12.25 0.00 -3.52
C LEU A 60 -12.17 -1.43 -2.97
N ALA A 61 -13.15 -1.85 -2.17
CA ALA A 61 -13.23 -3.20 -1.63
C ALA A 61 -13.26 -4.26 -2.74
N SER A 62 -14.07 -4.04 -3.79
CA SER A 62 -14.11 -4.94 -4.97
C SER A 62 -12.75 -5.03 -5.68
N ARG A 63 -12.05 -3.89 -5.83
CA ARG A 63 -10.71 -3.87 -6.45
C ARG A 63 -9.66 -4.57 -5.60
N LEU A 64 -9.72 -4.42 -4.28
CA LEU A 64 -8.82 -5.09 -3.34
C LEU A 64 -9.06 -6.61 -3.35
N ALA A 65 -10.31 -7.05 -3.27
CA ALA A 65 -10.66 -8.48 -3.32
C ALA A 65 -10.21 -9.16 -4.64
N GLY A 66 -10.12 -8.39 -5.73
CA GLY A 66 -9.67 -8.87 -7.03
C GLY A 66 -8.16 -8.74 -7.31
N CYS A 67 -7.37 -8.11 -6.42
CA CYS A 67 -5.93 -7.98 -6.64
C CYS A 67 -5.14 -9.13 -5.96
N ARG A 68 -3.95 -9.43 -6.51
CA ARG A 68 -3.10 -10.51 -6.00
C ARG A 68 -2.46 -10.17 -4.65
N ALA A 69 -2.11 -8.90 -4.47
CA ALA A 69 -1.50 -8.41 -3.25
C ALA A 69 -1.73 -6.89 -3.12
N TYR A 70 -1.60 -6.40 -1.89
CA TYR A 70 -1.68 -5.00 -1.53
C TYR A 70 -0.47 -4.61 -0.66
N LEU A 71 0.07 -3.42 -0.91
CA LEU A 71 1.09 -2.77 -0.08
C LEU A 71 0.58 -1.41 0.37
N GLY A 72 0.63 -1.12 1.67
CA GLY A 72 0.27 0.19 2.18
C GLY A 72 0.78 0.47 3.59
N ASN A 73 0.57 1.70 4.04
CA ASN A 73 0.91 2.14 5.40
C ASN A 73 -0.10 1.62 6.44
N ASP A 74 0.16 1.83 7.72
CA ASP A 74 -0.84 1.79 8.80
C ASP A 74 -2.01 2.77 8.50
N SER A 75 -3.05 2.28 7.82
CA SER A 75 -4.16 3.07 7.26
C SER A 75 -5.44 2.25 7.12
N GLY A 76 -6.58 2.93 7.03
CA GLY A 76 -7.88 2.27 6.83
C GLY A 76 -7.95 1.41 5.57
N VAL A 77 -7.25 1.78 4.48
CA VAL A 77 -7.19 0.98 3.25
C VAL A 77 -6.48 -0.35 3.49
N SER A 78 -5.45 -0.37 4.34
CA SER A 78 -4.75 -1.60 4.72
C SER A 78 -5.63 -2.53 5.57
N HIS A 79 -6.48 -1.96 6.44
CA HIS A 79 -7.49 -2.74 7.15
C HIS A 79 -8.52 -3.33 6.19
N LEU A 80 -9.02 -2.53 5.25
CA LEU A 80 -9.97 -2.99 4.25
C LEU A 80 -9.39 -4.11 3.39
N ALA A 81 -8.13 -3.99 2.94
CA ALA A 81 -7.46 -5.03 2.18
C ALA A 81 -7.36 -6.35 2.95
N GLY A 82 -6.99 -6.29 4.24
CA GLY A 82 -6.98 -7.46 5.11
C GLY A 82 -8.35 -8.12 5.25
N LEU A 83 -9.41 -7.33 5.45
CA LEU A 83 -10.79 -7.82 5.54
C LEU A 83 -11.31 -8.41 4.24
N CYS A 84 -10.86 -7.91 3.08
CA CYS A 84 -11.16 -8.46 1.77
C CYS A 84 -10.45 -9.80 1.49
N GLY A 85 -9.58 -10.27 2.38
CA GLY A 85 -8.81 -11.49 2.19
C GLY A 85 -7.62 -11.33 1.23
N THR A 86 -7.32 -10.11 0.80
CA THR A 86 -6.18 -9.80 -0.06
C THR A 86 -4.89 -10.00 0.72
N ARG A 87 -3.88 -10.64 0.10
CA ARG A 87 -2.52 -10.66 0.64
C ARG A 87 -2.04 -9.24 0.90
N THR A 88 -1.84 -8.89 2.16
CA THR A 88 -1.67 -7.51 2.62
C THR A 88 -0.33 -7.36 3.31
N VAL A 89 0.56 -6.56 2.72
CA VAL A 89 1.76 -6.06 3.41
C VAL A 89 1.45 -4.67 3.97
N ALA A 90 1.38 -4.57 5.29
CA ALA A 90 1.12 -3.33 6.00
C ALA A 90 2.41 -2.81 6.66
N LEU A 91 2.83 -1.61 6.29
CA LEU A 91 4.02 -0.94 6.78
C LEU A 91 3.72 -0.13 8.04
N PHE A 92 4.48 -0.37 9.10
CA PHE A 92 4.35 0.32 10.39
C PHE A 92 5.62 1.10 10.72
N GLY A 93 5.43 2.33 11.18
CA GLY A 93 6.49 3.22 11.66
C GLY A 93 6.29 3.55 13.14
N PRO A 94 5.70 4.71 13.48
CA PRO A 94 5.62 5.18 14.87
C PRO A 94 4.53 4.48 15.71
N THR A 95 3.59 3.77 15.08
CA THR A 95 2.48 3.12 15.75
C THR A 95 2.72 1.65 16.01
N SER A 96 2.15 1.14 17.11
CA SER A 96 2.31 -0.26 17.46
C SER A 96 1.38 -1.16 16.62
N PRO A 97 1.92 -2.13 15.86
CA PRO A 97 1.09 -3.12 15.17
C PRO A 97 0.41 -4.09 16.12
N THR A 98 0.82 -4.18 17.40
CA THR A 98 0.09 -5.00 18.39
C THR A 98 -1.33 -4.50 18.63
N VAL A 99 -1.57 -3.21 18.38
CA VAL A 99 -2.87 -2.56 18.57
C VAL A 99 -3.58 -2.36 17.24
N TRP A 100 -2.84 -1.95 16.21
CA TRP A 100 -3.43 -1.38 14.98
C TRP A 100 -3.25 -2.24 13.73
N ARG A 101 -2.66 -3.43 13.80
CA ARG A 101 -2.46 -4.23 12.57
C ARG A 101 -3.80 -4.57 11.89
N PRO A 102 -3.84 -4.61 10.54
CA PRO A 102 -4.95 -5.20 9.82
C PRO A 102 -5.24 -6.63 10.27
N ILE A 103 -6.52 -7.00 10.23
CA ILE A 103 -6.98 -8.37 10.48
C ILE A 103 -7.38 -8.96 9.14
N GLY A 104 -6.92 -10.17 8.86
CA GLY A 104 -7.20 -10.87 7.62
C GLY A 104 -6.46 -12.21 7.57
N PRO A 105 -6.85 -13.10 6.65
CA PRO A 105 -6.26 -14.43 6.52
C PRO A 105 -4.81 -14.42 6.04
N ASP A 106 -4.40 -13.37 5.29
CA ASP A 106 -3.05 -13.24 4.73
C ASP A 106 -2.51 -11.81 4.93
N VAL A 107 -2.23 -11.46 6.19
CA VAL A 107 -1.68 -10.15 6.58
C VAL A 107 -0.24 -10.30 7.08
N HIS A 108 0.65 -9.51 6.51
CA HIS A 108 2.04 -9.39 6.88
C HIS A 108 2.33 -7.95 7.34
N VAL A 109 2.74 -7.81 8.60
CA VAL A 109 3.19 -6.53 9.15
C VAL A 109 4.70 -6.43 8.96
N MET A 110 5.17 -5.29 8.43
CA MET A 110 6.60 -5.02 8.25
C MET A 110 6.96 -3.61 8.76
N PRO A 111 8.17 -3.43 9.32
CA PRO A 111 8.63 -2.11 9.75
C PRO A 111 9.02 -1.22 8.55
N PHE A 112 9.04 0.09 8.74
CA PHE A 112 9.44 1.07 7.70
C PHE A 112 10.87 0.89 7.17
N ASP A 113 11.77 0.29 7.96
CA ASP A 113 13.15 0.04 7.55
C ASP A 113 13.31 -1.26 6.74
N ALA A 114 12.24 -2.07 6.58
CA ALA A 114 12.25 -3.27 5.77
C ALA A 114 12.81 -3.03 4.36
N SER A 115 13.68 -3.94 3.91
CA SER A 115 14.31 -3.82 2.60
C SER A 115 13.29 -4.02 1.47
N THR A 116 13.54 -3.35 0.33
CA THR A 116 12.71 -3.50 -0.88
C THR A 116 12.58 -4.97 -1.29
N ALA A 117 13.68 -5.73 -1.25
CA ALA A 117 13.68 -7.15 -1.62
C ALA A 117 12.78 -7.98 -0.69
N SER A 118 12.78 -7.70 0.62
CA SER A 118 11.91 -8.40 1.56
C SER A 118 10.44 -8.09 1.31
N ILE A 119 10.11 -6.82 1.04
CA ILE A 119 8.74 -6.41 0.71
C ILE A 119 8.26 -7.08 -0.58
N VAL A 120 9.07 -7.05 -1.64
CA VAL A 120 8.76 -7.71 -2.93
C VAL A 120 8.52 -9.20 -2.72
N SER A 121 9.43 -9.89 -2.01
CA SER A 121 9.30 -11.31 -1.72
C SER A 121 7.99 -11.66 -1.00
N ARG A 122 7.54 -10.81 -0.07
CA ARG A 122 6.26 -10.98 0.63
C ARG A 122 5.04 -10.72 -0.25
N LEU A 123 5.15 -9.81 -1.23
CA LEU A 123 4.05 -9.55 -2.15
C LEU A 123 3.88 -10.68 -3.18
N THR A 124 4.96 -11.38 -3.54
CA THR A 124 4.97 -12.34 -4.66
C THR A 124 4.94 -13.81 -4.25
N GLY A 125 5.39 -14.18 -3.05
CA GLY A 125 5.39 -15.56 -2.55
C GLY A 125 4.07 -15.90 -1.88
#